data_AF-A0A2N5H246-F1
#
_entry.id   AF-A0A2N5H246-F1
#
_cell.length_a   1.000
_cell.length_b   1.000
_cell.length_c   1.000
_cell.angle_alpha   90.00
_cell.angle_beta   90.00
_cell.angle_gamma   90.00
#
_symmetry.space_group_name_H-M   'P 1'
#
loop_
_entity.id
_entity.type
_entity.pdbx_description
1 polymer ?
#
loop_
_entity_poly.entity_id
_entity_poly.type
_entity_poly.pdbx_seq_one_letter_code
_entity_poly.pdbx_strand_id
1 'polypeptide(L)'
;MNQQQRLKLLEYQQRAFNTGAIEYINKQWVFFDEETEEAVLLEDLIHQEIEVMRQNKWQKGYYLGEGTVQDGSDIIQLEDRETIKIKKQLVYSLERLLSEINGDTFVHFLTTLNSLNFSIYDCIYCYNHLTFQENADGISGVNFIIFDNEEMICSVQHHFDYYEHGSDRFEFTLSSGKRTVIEKIL
;
A
#
# COMPACT_ATOMS: atom_id res chain seq x y z
N MET A 1 12.84 -10.37 11.31
CA MET A 1 13.04 -9.46 10.15
C MET A 1 13.04 -8.02 10.63
N ASN A 2 13.89 -7.14 10.11
CA ASN A 2 13.95 -5.73 10.54
C ASN A 2 13.04 -4.82 9.69
N GLN A 3 12.79 -3.58 10.15
CA GLN A 3 11.90 -2.62 9.48
C GLN A 3 12.37 -2.25 8.07
N GLN A 4 13.68 -2.11 7.85
CA GLN A 4 14.24 -1.79 6.52
C GLN A 4 13.96 -2.88 5.49
N GLN A 5 14.04 -4.15 5.90
CA GLN A 5 13.70 -5.29 5.02
C GLN A 5 12.22 -5.31 4.66
N ARG A 6 11.32 -4.96 5.61
CA ARG A 6 9.89 -4.83 5.34
C ARG A 6 9.59 -3.73 4.32
N LEU A 7 10.18 -2.55 4.50
CA LEU A 7 9.99 -1.42 3.60
C LEU A 7 10.38 -1.77 2.16
N LYS A 8 11.50 -2.49 1.97
CA LYS A 8 11.90 -2.97 0.65
C LYS A 8 10.85 -3.91 0.04
N LEU A 9 10.30 -4.83 0.81
CA LEU A 9 9.28 -5.76 0.31
C LEU A 9 7.99 -5.04 -0.11
N LEU A 10 7.64 -3.94 0.57
CA LEU A 10 6.49 -3.10 0.22
C LEU A 10 6.78 -2.17 -0.97
N GLU A 11 8.01 -1.68 -1.11
CA GLU A 11 8.41 -0.77 -2.21
C GLU A 11 8.37 -1.47 -3.59
N TYR A 12 8.71 -2.76 -3.64
CA TYR A 12 8.73 -3.53 -4.90
C TYR A 12 7.43 -4.27 -5.22
N GLN A 13 6.33 -3.96 -4.53
CA GLN A 13 5.03 -4.56 -4.86
C GLN A 13 4.52 -4.04 -6.21
N GLN A 14 3.82 -4.90 -6.94
CA GLN A 14 3.08 -4.46 -8.13
C GLN A 14 2.02 -3.44 -7.72
N ARG A 15 1.66 -2.52 -8.63
CA ARG A 15 0.59 -1.54 -8.40
C ARG A 15 0.82 -0.64 -7.17
N ALA A 16 2.08 -0.44 -6.78
CA ALA A 16 2.49 0.50 -5.73
C ALA A 16 2.39 1.97 -6.14
N PHE A 17 2.11 2.24 -7.42
CA PHE A 17 2.05 3.59 -7.97
C PHE A 17 0.81 3.75 -8.83
N ASN A 18 0.21 4.94 -8.78
CA ASN A 18 -0.68 5.45 -9.81
C ASN A 18 0.16 6.09 -10.90
N THR A 19 -0.13 5.78 -12.16
CA THR A 19 0.54 6.41 -13.31
C THR A 19 -0.45 7.32 -14.01
N GLY A 20 0.02 8.47 -14.50
CA GLY A 20 -0.87 9.42 -15.15
C GLY A 20 -0.14 10.64 -15.68
N ALA A 21 -0.90 11.52 -16.32
CA ALA A 21 -0.39 12.77 -16.87
C ALA A 21 -0.71 13.95 -15.96
N ILE A 22 0.17 14.94 -15.90
CA ILE A 22 -0.10 16.21 -15.23
C ILE A 22 -0.43 17.30 -16.23
N GLU A 23 -1.35 18.19 -15.89
CA GLU A 23 -1.61 19.41 -16.65
C GLU A 23 -1.60 20.64 -15.75
N TYR A 24 -1.12 21.76 -16.29
CA TYR A 24 -1.15 23.05 -15.61
C TYR A 24 -2.38 23.86 -16.06
N ILE A 25 -3.48 23.75 -15.31
CA ILE A 25 -4.79 24.33 -15.66
C ILE A 25 -5.18 25.34 -14.59
N ASN A 26 -5.60 26.55 -15.00
CA ASN A 26 -6.08 27.60 -14.08
C ASN A 26 -5.10 27.92 -12.93
N LYS A 27 -3.79 27.85 -13.20
CA LYS A 27 -2.70 28.05 -12.24
C LYS A 27 -2.56 26.95 -11.17
N GLN A 28 -3.10 25.77 -11.42
CA GLN A 28 -3.00 24.60 -10.53
C GLN A 28 -2.45 23.43 -11.31
N TRP A 29 -1.70 22.56 -10.63
CA TRP A 29 -1.26 21.30 -11.20
C TRP A 29 -2.28 20.21 -10.93
N VAL A 30 -2.82 19.63 -11.99
CA VAL A 30 -3.82 18.57 -11.92
C VAL A 30 -3.18 17.28 -12.45
N PHE A 31 -3.22 16.23 -11.64
CA PHE A 31 -2.88 14.87 -12.06
C PHE A 31 -4.13 14.16 -12.55
N PHE A 32 -4.03 13.51 -13.71
CA PHE A 32 -5.07 12.65 -14.28
C PHE A 32 -4.57 11.22 -14.27
N ASP A 33 -5.25 10.37 -13.50
CA ASP A 33 -4.94 8.96 -13.36
C ASP A 33 -5.29 8.20 -14.65
N GLU A 34 -4.37 7.37 -15.15
CA GLU A 34 -4.56 6.58 -16.38
C GLU A 34 -5.49 5.38 -16.17
N GLU A 35 -5.56 4.84 -14.96
CA GLU A 35 -6.35 3.64 -14.62
C GLU A 35 -7.79 4.03 -14.25
N THR A 36 -7.98 5.05 -13.42
CA THR A 36 -9.29 5.40 -12.86
C THR A 36 -10.01 6.57 -13.57
N GLU A 37 -9.31 7.28 -14.46
CA GLU A 37 -9.75 8.56 -15.04
C GLU A 37 -10.05 9.66 -13.99
N GLU A 38 -9.61 9.47 -12.74
CA GLU A 38 -9.78 10.45 -11.67
C GLU A 38 -8.79 11.61 -11.82
N ALA A 39 -9.21 12.80 -11.37
CA ALA A 39 -8.39 13.99 -11.35
C ALA A 39 -8.11 14.44 -9.92
N VAL A 40 -6.84 14.66 -9.59
CA VAL A 40 -6.36 15.06 -8.25
C VAL A 40 -5.49 16.30 -8.36
N LEU A 41 -5.60 17.22 -7.41
CA LEU A 41 -4.69 18.36 -7.32
C LEU A 41 -3.35 17.90 -6.76
N LEU A 42 -2.24 18.25 -7.41
CA LEU A 42 -0.92 17.90 -6.87
C LEU A 42 -0.67 18.59 -5.52
N GLU A 43 -1.30 19.74 -5.26
CA GLU A 43 -1.24 20.43 -3.97
C GLU A 43 -1.75 19.57 -2.80
N ASP A 44 -2.61 18.58 -3.05
CA ASP A 44 -3.07 17.62 -2.03
C ASP A 44 -2.05 16.51 -1.76
N LEU A 45 -0.99 16.44 -2.57
CA LEU A 45 0.05 15.40 -2.56
C LEU A 45 1.41 15.93 -2.10
N ILE A 46 1.43 17.07 -1.40
CA ILE A 46 2.67 17.64 -0.83
C ILE A 46 3.35 16.61 0.08
N HIS A 47 4.68 16.52 -0.05
CA HIS A 47 5.55 15.55 0.62
C HIS A 47 5.36 14.08 0.22
N GLN A 48 4.53 13.78 -0.78
CA GLN A 48 4.48 12.45 -1.34
C GLN A 48 5.64 12.20 -2.31
N GLU A 49 6.07 10.94 -2.35
CA GLU A 49 7.06 10.46 -3.31
C GLU A 49 6.40 10.34 -4.69
N ILE A 50 6.99 11.00 -5.67
CA ILE A 50 6.59 10.91 -7.07
C ILE A 50 7.79 10.57 -7.97
N GLU A 51 7.53 9.94 -9.11
CA GLU A 51 8.53 9.72 -10.14
C GLU A 51 8.12 10.45 -11.42
N VAL A 52 9.03 11.23 -12.01
CA VAL A 52 8.79 11.98 -13.25
C VAL A 52 9.45 11.28 -14.42
N MET A 53 8.71 11.03 -15.51
CA MET A 53 9.26 10.41 -16.72
C MET A 53 9.99 11.46 -17.57
N ARG A 54 11.32 11.37 -17.65
CA ARG A 54 12.15 12.23 -18.50
C ARG A 54 13.19 11.44 -19.26
N GLN A 55 13.30 11.70 -20.56
CA GLN A 55 14.30 11.04 -21.42
C GLN A 55 14.29 9.51 -21.27
N ASN A 56 13.09 8.92 -21.17
CA ASN A 56 12.88 7.49 -20.99
C ASN A 56 13.44 6.92 -19.67
N LYS A 57 13.53 7.73 -18.62
CA LYS A 57 13.94 7.35 -17.27
C LYS A 57 12.99 7.97 -16.24
N TRP A 58 12.72 7.21 -15.18
CA TRP A 58 12.00 7.69 -14.01
C TRP A 58 12.98 8.40 -13.07
N GLN A 59 12.69 9.66 -12.75
CA GLN A 59 13.41 10.46 -11.76
C GLN A 59 12.55 10.58 -10.51
N LYS A 60 13.00 9.99 -9.40
CA LYS A 60 12.25 9.91 -8.15
C LYS A 60 12.55 11.11 -7.27
N GLY A 61 11.52 11.68 -6.64
CA GLY A 61 11.67 12.76 -5.68
C GLY A 61 10.42 12.98 -4.84
N TYR A 62 10.45 13.99 -3.97
CA TYR A 62 9.31 14.38 -3.14
C TYR A 62 8.68 15.67 -3.67
N TYR A 63 7.37 15.68 -3.84
CA TYR A 63 6.66 16.88 -4.28
C TYR A 63 6.65 17.94 -3.17
N LEU A 64 7.07 19.17 -3.49
CA LEU A 64 7.14 20.29 -2.55
C LEU A 64 6.04 21.34 -2.76
N GLY A 65 5.20 21.17 -3.78
CA GLY A 65 4.22 22.17 -4.18
C GLY A 65 4.67 23.01 -5.38
N GLU A 66 3.73 23.73 -5.98
CA GLU A 66 3.94 24.67 -7.10
C GLU A 66 4.71 24.07 -8.30
N GLY A 67 4.55 22.76 -8.55
CA GLY A 67 5.25 22.07 -9.64
C GLY A 67 6.70 21.72 -9.33
N THR A 68 7.13 21.82 -8.07
CA THR A 68 8.50 21.53 -7.66
C THR A 68 8.60 20.14 -7.04
N VAL A 69 9.59 19.36 -7.49
CA VAL A 69 9.94 18.03 -6.97
C VAL A 69 11.40 18.05 -6.52
N GLN A 70 11.68 17.52 -5.34
CA GLN A 70 13.04 17.46 -4.78
C GLN A 70 13.61 16.04 -4.84
N ASP A 71 14.77 15.89 -5.46
CA ASP A 71 15.58 14.66 -5.43
C ASP A 71 16.92 14.95 -4.74
N GLY A 72 17.00 14.69 -3.43
CA GLY A 72 18.18 15.03 -2.63
C GLY A 72 18.47 16.54 -2.64
N SER A 73 19.57 16.96 -3.26
CA SER A 73 19.93 18.37 -3.46
C SER A 73 19.39 18.97 -4.76
N ASP A 74 18.92 18.13 -5.67
CA ASP A 74 18.47 18.53 -7.00
C ASP A 74 16.99 18.89 -6.99
N ILE A 75 16.63 19.83 -7.85
CA ILE A 75 15.27 20.32 -8.01
C ILE A 75 14.82 20.00 -9.44
N ILE A 76 13.69 19.32 -9.52
CA ILE A 76 12.99 18.99 -10.77
C ILE A 76 11.75 19.87 -10.83
N GLN A 77 11.68 20.72 -11.85
CA GLN A 77 10.51 21.56 -12.13
C GLN A 77 9.62 20.84 -13.13
N LEU A 78 8.37 20.56 -12.75
CA LEU A 78 7.39 19.87 -13.59
C LEU A 78 7.05 20.70 -14.84
N GLU A 79 6.83 19.99 -15.93
CA GLU A 79 6.39 20.56 -17.21
C GLU A 79 4.97 20.08 -17.52
N ASP A 80 4.23 20.90 -18.27
CA ASP A 80 2.86 20.58 -18.68
C ASP A 80 2.86 19.30 -19.54
N ARG A 81 1.89 18.41 -19.28
CA ARG A 81 1.69 17.11 -19.95
C ARG A 81 2.79 16.09 -19.71
N GLU A 82 3.57 16.23 -18.65
CA GLU A 82 4.50 15.17 -18.23
C GLU A 82 3.75 13.97 -17.66
N THR A 83 4.31 12.77 -17.87
CA THR A 83 3.85 11.56 -17.19
C THR A 83 4.57 11.44 -15.86
N ILE A 84 3.81 11.27 -14.79
CA ILE A 84 4.33 10.99 -13.46
C ILE A 84 3.78 9.68 -12.91
N LYS A 85 4.46 9.18 -11.89
CA LYS A 85 3.94 8.16 -10.98
C LYS A 85 3.82 8.74 -9.59
N ILE A 86 2.71 8.49 -8.93
CA ILE A 86 2.49 8.85 -7.52
C ILE A 86 2.46 7.57 -6.70
N LYS A 87 3.25 7.50 -5.65
CA LYS A 87 3.28 6.31 -4.78
C LYS A 87 1.99 6.21 -3.98
N LYS A 88 1.29 5.07 -4.10
CA LYS A 88 0.10 4.78 -3.29
C LYS A 88 0.49 4.73 -1.82
N GLN A 89 -0.39 5.27 -0.97
CA GLN A 89 -0.27 5.12 0.48
C GLN A 89 -1.02 3.87 0.92
N LEU A 90 -0.48 3.17 1.92
CA LEU A 90 -1.20 2.06 2.54
C LEU A 90 -2.36 2.58 3.38
N VAL A 91 -3.44 1.79 3.47
CA VAL A 91 -4.48 2.03 4.47
C VAL A 91 -3.82 1.98 5.86
N TYR A 92 -3.93 3.06 6.62
CA TYR A 92 -3.24 3.23 7.91
C TYR A 92 -3.45 2.06 8.88
N SER A 93 -4.69 1.56 9.00
CA SER A 93 -5.00 0.41 9.86
C SER A 93 -4.28 -0.88 9.42
N LEU A 94 -4.07 -1.07 8.12
CA LEU A 94 -3.30 -2.18 7.59
C LEU A 94 -1.80 -1.98 7.86
N GLU A 95 -1.28 -0.78 7.64
CA GLU A 95 0.11 -0.46 7.94
C GLU A 95 0.46 -0.77 9.41
N ARG A 96 -0.40 -0.36 10.35
CA ARG A 96 -0.25 -0.71 11.77
C ARG A 96 -0.23 -2.21 12.00
N LEU A 97 -1.19 -2.94 11.45
CA LEU A 97 -1.25 -4.40 11.58
C LEU A 97 0.04 -5.07 11.07
N LEU A 98 0.51 -4.68 9.89
CA LEU A 98 1.73 -5.23 9.29
C LEU A 98 2.99 -4.91 10.10
N SER A 99 2.99 -3.79 10.84
CA SER A 99 4.09 -3.44 11.74
C SER A 99 4.13 -4.33 12.99
N GLU A 100 2.97 -4.79 13.46
CA GLU A 100 2.78 -5.55 14.71
C GLU A 100 3.01 -7.06 14.55
N ILE A 101 2.58 -7.66 13.42
CA ILE A 101 2.78 -9.10 13.17
C ILE A 101 4.27 -9.46 13.09
N ASN A 102 4.64 -10.71 13.29
CA ASN A 102 6.05 -11.12 13.21
C ASN A 102 6.60 -11.09 11.77
N GLY A 103 7.93 -11.19 11.62
CA GLY A 103 8.60 -11.11 10.31
C GLY A 103 8.22 -12.22 9.33
N ASP A 104 8.17 -13.46 9.78
CA ASP A 104 7.90 -14.61 8.92
C ASP A 104 6.44 -14.64 8.48
N THR A 105 5.51 -14.37 9.42
CA THR A 105 4.08 -14.18 9.15
C THR A 105 3.85 -13.08 8.12
N PHE A 106 4.52 -11.93 8.26
CA PHE A 106 4.46 -10.85 7.28
C PHE A 106 4.88 -11.32 5.87
N VAL A 107 5.99 -12.04 5.75
CA VAL A 107 6.47 -12.55 4.46
C VAL A 107 5.50 -13.58 3.88
N HIS A 108 4.98 -14.50 4.69
CA HIS A 108 4.00 -15.49 4.25
C HIS A 108 2.68 -14.83 3.80
N PHE A 109 2.22 -13.82 4.53
CA PHE A 109 1.03 -13.04 4.15
C PHE A 109 1.22 -12.37 2.79
N LEU A 110 2.31 -11.60 2.61
CA LEU A 110 2.58 -10.91 1.35
C LEU A 110 2.77 -11.87 0.18
N THR A 111 3.56 -12.93 0.35
CA THR A 111 3.80 -13.89 -0.74
C THR A 111 2.52 -14.63 -1.13
N THR A 112 1.66 -14.97 -0.16
CA THR A 112 0.35 -15.56 -0.43
C THR A 112 -0.56 -14.58 -1.17
N LEU A 113 -0.64 -13.33 -0.72
CA LEU A 113 -1.41 -12.27 -1.39
C LEU A 113 -0.95 -12.07 -2.84
N ASN A 114 0.36 -11.96 -3.07
CA ASN A 114 0.95 -11.79 -4.40
C ASN A 114 0.71 -13.02 -5.29
N SER A 115 0.75 -14.24 -4.74
CA SER A 115 0.44 -15.46 -5.51
C SER A 115 -1.01 -15.54 -5.98
N LEU A 116 -1.91 -14.76 -5.36
CA LEU A 116 -3.31 -14.61 -5.73
C LEU A 116 -3.53 -13.44 -6.70
N ASN A 117 -2.46 -12.82 -7.22
CA ASN A 117 -2.45 -11.62 -8.07
C ASN A 117 -2.99 -10.36 -7.37
N PHE A 118 -2.85 -10.27 -6.04
CA PHE A 118 -3.13 -9.06 -5.28
C PHE A 118 -1.84 -8.40 -4.81
N SER A 119 -1.84 -7.07 -4.82
CA SER A 119 -0.85 -6.22 -4.16
C SER A 119 -1.35 -5.82 -2.80
N ILE A 120 -0.43 -5.49 -1.89
CA ILE A 120 -0.80 -4.87 -0.62
C ILE A 120 -1.49 -3.51 -0.79
N TYR A 121 -1.21 -2.82 -1.91
CA TYR A 121 -1.81 -1.53 -2.25
C TYR A 121 -3.21 -1.65 -2.85
N ASP A 122 -3.72 -2.88 -3.03
CA ASP A 122 -5.11 -3.13 -3.41
C ASP A 122 -6.07 -3.03 -2.21
N CYS A 123 -5.54 -2.78 -1.01
CA CYS A 123 -6.35 -2.73 0.20
C CYS A 123 -7.29 -1.52 0.14
N ILE A 124 -8.59 -1.79 0.11
CA ILE A 124 -9.64 -0.76 0.15
C ILE A 124 -10.23 -0.61 1.56
N TYR A 125 -10.03 -1.60 2.43
CA TYR A 125 -10.54 -1.58 3.80
C TYR A 125 -9.73 -2.48 4.72
N CYS A 126 -9.44 -2.00 5.93
CA CYS A 126 -8.84 -2.79 6.99
C CYS A 126 -9.44 -2.42 8.35
N TYR A 127 -10.07 -3.38 9.01
CA TYR A 127 -10.43 -3.32 10.41
C TYR A 127 -9.38 -4.08 11.23
N ASN A 128 -8.49 -3.35 11.91
CA ASN A 128 -7.52 -3.91 12.83
C ASN A 128 -8.08 -3.91 14.27
N HIS A 129 -8.64 -5.05 14.69
CA HIS A 129 -9.17 -5.22 16.04
C HIS A 129 -8.07 -5.19 17.10
N LEU A 130 -6.85 -5.64 16.78
CA LEU A 130 -5.72 -5.69 17.70
C LEU A 130 -5.38 -4.32 18.30
N THR A 131 -5.57 -3.25 17.54
CA THR A 131 -5.35 -1.86 17.99
C THR A 131 -6.21 -1.45 19.19
N PHE A 132 -7.32 -2.15 19.45
CA PHE A 132 -8.22 -1.83 20.57
C PHE A 132 -7.94 -2.67 21.84
N GLN A 133 -6.98 -3.58 21.81
CA GLN A 133 -6.75 -4.55 22.89
C GLN A 133 -5.49 -4.27 23.73
N GLU A 134 -5.06 -3.00 23.84
CA GLU A 134 -3.89 -2.63 24.64
C GLU A 134 -3.96 -3.17 26.10
N ASN A 135 -2.89 -3.85 26.53
CA ASN A 135 -2.64 -4.27 27.92
C ASN A 135 -3.54 -5.38 28.50
N ALA A 136 -4.14 -6.24 27.68
CA ALA A 136 -4.80 -7.45 28.15
C ALA A 136 -3.87 -8.68 28.07
N ASP A 137 -3.78 -9.46 29.14
CA ASP A 137 -3.18 -10.80 29.09
C ASP A 137 -4.12 -11.71 28.27
N GLY A 138 -3.58 -12.36 27.23
CA GLY A 138 -4.36 -13.27 26.38
C GLY A 138 -5.31 -12.54 25.42
N ILE A 139 -4.77 -12.08 24.30
CA ILE A 139 -5.52 -11.32 23.29
C ILE A 139 -5.90 -12.25 22.15
N SER A 140 -7.19 -12.32 21.82
CA SER A 140 -7.65 -13.02 20.62
C SER A 140 -8.75 -12.24 19.91
N GLY A 141 -8.86 -12.46 18.61
CA GLY A 141 -9.81 -11.75 17.78
C GLY A 141 -9.56 -11.97 16.29
N VAL A 142 -10.27 -11.18 15.49
CA VAL A 142 -10.22 -11.26 14.03
C VAL A 142 -10.11 -9.86 13.45
N ASN A 143 -9.11 -9.65 12.61
CA ASN A 143 -9.03 -8.48 11.73
C ASN A 143 -9.68 -8.81 10.39
N PHE A 144 -10.32 -7.82 9.77
CA PHE A 144 -10.94 -7.95 8.47
C PHE A 144 -10.24 -7.03 7.47
N ILE A 145 -9.78 -7.59 6.36
CA ILE A 145 -9.07 -6.85 5.32
C ILE A 145 -9.73 -7.16 3.97
N ILE A 146 -9.98 -6.15 3.16
CA ILE A 146 -10.58 -6.30 1.83
C ILE A 146 -9.64 -5.69 0.80
N PHE A 147 -9.35 -6.48 -0.23
CA PHE A 147 -8.54 -6.08 -1.38
C PHE A 147 -9.38 -6.10 -2.65
N ASP A 148 -9.18 -5.10 -3.50
CA ASP A 148 -9.75 -4.99 -4.84
C ASP A 148 -8.64 -4.73 -5.85
N ASN A 149 -8.44 -5.69 -6.76
CA ASN A 149 -7.43 -5.58 -7.81
C ASN A 149 -8.02 -5.17 -9.18
N GLU A 150 -9.25 -4.64 -9.18
CA GLU A 150 -10.07 -4.28 -10.36
C GLU A 150 -10.62 -5.49 -11.15
N GLU A 151 -10.02 -6.67 -11.00
CA GLU A 151 -10.50 -7.91 -11.61
C GLU A 151 -11.37 -8.74 -10.65
N MET A 152 -11.01 -8.77 -9.37
CA MET A 152 -11.57 -9.60 -8.33
C MET A 152 -11.46 -8.94 -6.96
N ILE A 153 -12.36 -9.35 -6.06
CA ILE A 153 -12.28 -9.01 -4.64
C ILE A 153 -11.66 -10.17 -3.88
N CYS A 154 -10.76 -9.86 -2.94
CA CYS A 154 -10.24 -10.79 -1.96
C CYS A 154 -10.55 -10.30 -0.55
N SER A 155 -11.27 -11.11 0.22
CA SER A 155 -11.45 -10.90 1.65
C SER A 155 -10.43 -11.72 2.42
N VAL A 156 -9.74 -11.07 3.36
CA VAL A 156 -8.83 -11.72 4.29
C VAL A 156 -9.33 -11.56 5.71
N GLN A 157 -9.45 -12.67 6.42
CA GLN A 157 -9.66 -12.69 7.86
C GLN A 157 -8.36 -13.10 8.54
N HIS A 158 -7.83 -12.23 9.38
CA HIS A 158 -6.66 -12.54 10.20
C HIS A 158 -7.13 -12.85 11.62
N HIS A 159 -7.20 -14.14 11.93
CA HIS A 159 -7.46 -14.65 13.27
C HIS A 159 -6.14 -14.63 14.04
N PHE A 160 -6.14 -13.97 15.19
CA PHE A 160 -4.99 -13.96 16.10
C PHE A 160 -5.42 -14.49 17.46
N ASP A 161 -4.52 -15.23 18.09
CA ASP A 161 -4.65 -15.71 19.46
C ASP A 161 -3.26 -15.68 20.09
N TYR A 162 -3.05 -14.82 21.08
CA TYR A 162 -1.76 -14.60 21.73
C TYR A 162 -1.77 -15.01 23.21
N TYR A 163 -2.46 -16.10 23.55
CA TYR A 163 -2.48 -16.65 24.91
C TYR A 163 -1.19 -17.40 25.27
N GLU A 164 -1.09 -18.72 25.03
CA GLU A 164 0.07 -19.54 25.47
C GLU A 164 1.07 -19.83 24.34
N HIS A 165 0.56 -20.24 23.17
CA HIS A 165 1.32 -20.44 21.95
C HIS A 165 0.70 -19.53 20.92
N GLY A 166 1.24 -18.31 20.81
CA GLY A 166 0.66 -17.29 19.95
C GLY A 166 0.45 -17.84 18.54
N SER A 167 -0.60 -17.41 17.85
CA SER A 167 -0.89 -17.87 16.50
C SER A 167 -1.47 -16.75 15.65
N ASP A 168 -1.04 -16.73 14.39
CA ASP A 168 -1.59 -15.89 13.34
C ASP A 168 -2.13 -16.81 12.24
N ARG A 169 -3.42 -16.71 11.94
CA ARG A 169 -4.07 -17.47 10.87
C ARG A 169 -4.78 -16.54 9.91
N PHE A 170 -4.39 -16.58 8.64
CA PHE A 170 -5.01 -15.79 7.58
C PHE A 170 -5.87 -16.70 6.70
N GLU A 171 -7.15 -16.35 6.58
CA GLU A 171 -8.07 -16.96 5.63
C GLU A 171 -8.35 -16.00 4.48
N PHE A 172 -7.94 -16.37 3.27
CA PHE A 172 -8.19 -15.63 2.03
C PHE A 172 -9.40 -16.24 1.32
N THR A 173 -10.34 -15.41 0.90
CA THR A 173 -11.51 -15.81 0.11
C THR A 173 -11.65 -14.88 -1.09
N LEU A 174 -11.51 -15.41 -2.29
CA LEU A 174 -11.70 -14.67 -3.54
C LEU A 174 -13.19 -14.64 -3.91
N SER A 175 -13.61 -13.62 -4.65
CA SER A 175 -14.95 -13.52 -5.24
C SER A 175 -15.33 -14.69 -6.14
N SER A 176 -14.34 -15.42 -6.68
CA SER A 176 -14.53 -16.68 -7.42
C SER A 176 -14.93 -17.88 -6.55
N GLY A 177 -14.91 -17.73 -5.22
CA GLY A 177 -15.16 -18.79 -4.24
C GLY A 177 -13.91 -19.60 -3.87
N LYS A 178 -12.76 -19.35 -4.51
CA LYS A 178 -11.48 -19.97 -4.11
C LYS A 178 -11.08 -19.50 -2.71
N ARG A 179 -10.69 -20.46 -1.87
CA ARG A 179 -10.23 -20.21 -0.50
C ARG A 179 -8.82 -20.73 -0.28
N THR A 180 -8.02 -19.96 0.45
CA THR A 180 -6.66 -20.33 0.88
C THR A 180 -6.53 -19.99 2.37
N VAL A 181 -5.93 -20.89 3.16
CA VAL A 181 -5.67 -20.66 4.57
C VAL A 181 -4.19 -20.86 4.84
N ILE A 182 -3.59 -19.92 5.55
CA ILE A 182 -2.23 -20.05 6.09
C ILE A 182 -2.29 -19.83 7.59
N GLU A 183 -1.47 -20.58 8.33
CA GLU A 183 -1.41 -20.51 9.77
C GLU A 183 0.03 -20.61 10.22
N LYS A 184 0.39 -19.79 11.21
CA LYS A 184 1.70 -19.78 11.83
C LYS A 184 1.52 -19.76 13.35
N ILE A 185 2.14 -20.73 14.00
CA ILE A 185 2.31 -20.77 15.45
C ILE A 185 3.62 -20.05 15.78
N LEU A 186 3.58 -19.17 16.77
CA LEU A 186 4.64 -18.27 17.24
C LEU A 186 5.56 -18.95 18.26
#